data_AF-A0A3C1EXT5-F1
#
_entry.id   AF-A0A3C1EXT5-F1
#
_cell.length_a   1.000
_cell.length_b   1.000
_cell.length_c   1.000
_cell.angle_alpha   90.00
_cell.angle_beta   90.00
_cell.angle_gamma   90.00
#
_symmetry.space_group_name_H-M   'P 1'
#
loop_
_entity.id
_entity.type
_entity.pdbx_description
1 polymer ?
#
loop_
_entity_poly.entity_id
_entity_poly.type
_entity_poly.pdbx_seq_one_letter_code
_entity_poly.pdbx_strand_id
1 'polypeptide(L)'
;MSIGKSKNISFYSKLLGVTILLSFFYVWQRNTSAMLGYNITEIKERINTITEENKYLTIKIMDIKALNNLEEIAKKKLGLIAPKATDIVIIEEKN
;
A
#
# COMPACT_ATOMS: atom_id res chain seq x y z
N MET A 1 -58.89 -41.39 -5.88
CA MET A 1 -57.99 -40.87 -4.81
C MET A 1 -56.63 -40.51 -5.43
N SER A 2 -56.48 -39.33 -6.07
CA SER A 2 -55.24 -38.94 -6.80
C SER A 2 -54.84 -37.47 -6.60
N ILE A 3 -55.70 -36.65 -5.99
CA ILE A 3 -55.56 -35.18 -5.93
C ILE A 3 -54.39 -34.71 -5.04
N GLY A 4 -53.86 -35.55 -4.15
CA GLY A 4 -52.72 -35.20 -3.27
C GLY A 4 -51.34 -35.28 -3.93
N LYS A 5 -51.13 -36.10 -4.96
CA LYS A 5 -49.79 -36.30 -5.56
C LYS A 5 -49.32 -35.10 -6.37
N SER A 6 -50.20 -34.46 -7.15
CA SER A 6 -49.83 -33.33 -8.02
C SER A 6 -49.41 -32.08 -7.25
N LYS A 7 -50.01 -31.84 -6.08
CA LYS A 7 -49.73 -30.68 -5.22
C LYS A 7 -48.31 -30.76 -4.64
N ASN A 8 -47.87 -31.96 -4.23
CA ASN A 8 -46.52 -32.20 -3.74
C ASN A 8 -45.48 -32.09 -4.87
N ILE A 9 -45.77 -32.60 -6.07
CA ILE A 9 -44.90 -32.45 -7.24
C ILE A 9 -44.69 -30.98 -7.63
N SER A 10 -45.73 -30.15 -7.58
CA SER A 10 -45.61 -28.70 -7.80
C SER A 10 -44.80 -27.99 -6.71
N PHE A 11 -44.84 -28.50 -5.48
CA PHE A 11 -44.03 -27.96 -4.38
C PHE A 11 -42.55 -28.31 -4.55
N TYR A 12 -42.23 -29.58 -4.82
CA TYR A 12 -40.85 -30.02 -5.05
C TYR A 12 -40.20 -29.35 -6.25
N SER A 13 -40.94 -29.12 -7.35
CA SER A 13 -40.39 -28.42 -8.52
C SER A 13 -40.05 -26.96 -8.23
N LYS A 14 -40.88 -26.26 -7.45
CA LYS A 14 -40.58 -24.88 -6.99
C LYS A 14 -39.37 -24.87 -6.07
N LEU A 15 -39.29 -25.82 -5.14
CA LEU A 15 -38.18 -25.92 -4.20
C LEU A 15 -36.85 -26.19 -4.93
N LEU A 16 -36.87 -27.10 -5.91
CA LEU A 16 -35.73 -27.36 -6.79
C LEU A 16 -35.31 -26.12 -7.58
N GLY A 17 -36.27 -25.38 -8.14
CA GLY A 17 -36.00 -24.13 -8.85
C GLY A 17 -35.32 -23.08 -7.96
N VAL A 18 -35.79 -22.93 -6.72
CA VAL A 18 -35.17 -22.02 -5.74
C VAL A 18 -33.75 -22.46 -5.39
N THR A 19 -33.52 -23.76 -5.18
CA THR A 19 -32.17 -24.29 -4.90
C THR A 19 -31.19 -24.01 -6.05
N ILE A 20 -31.64 -24.17 -7.29
CA ILE A 20 -30.83 -23.89 -8.49
C ILE A 20 -30.51 -22.40 -8.57
N LEU A 21 -31.49 -21.53 -8.36
CA LEU A 21 -31.29 -20.07 -8.37
C LEU A 21 -30.30 -19.62 -7.30
N LEU A 22 -30.43 -20.13 -6.07
CA LEU A 22 -29.50 -19.84 -4.98
C LEU A 22 -28.08 -20.33 -5.28
N SER A 23 -27.95 -21.50 -5.91
CA SER A 23 -26.64 -22.04 -6.31
C SER A 23 -25.98 -21.18 -7.38
N PHE A 24 -26.74 -20.76 -8.40
CA PHE A 24 -26.25 -19.82 -9.42
C PHE A 24 -25.85 -18.48 -8.81
N PHE A 25 -26.68 -17.94 -7.93
CA PHE A 25 -26.40 -16.67 -7.25
C PHE A 25 -25.12 -16.76 -6.40
N TYR A 26 -24.91 -17.87 -5.70
CA TYR A 26 -23.70 -18.11 -4.90
C TYR A 26 -22.44 -18.16 -5.76
N VAL A 27 -22.47 -18.89 -6.88
CA VAL A 27 -21.33 -18.97 -7.82
C VAL A 27 -21.05 -17.60 -8.44
N TRP A 28 -22.10 -16.87 -8.81
CA TRP A 28 -21.97 -15.51 -9.34
C TRP A 28 -21.34 -14.56 -8.32
N GLN A 29 -21.85 -14.54 -7.08
CA GLN A 29 -21.30 -13.73 -5.99
C GLN A 29 -19.82 -14.06 -5.75
N ARG A 30 -19.46 -15.36 -5.73
CA ARG A 30 -18.07 -15.80 -5.55
C ARG A 30 -17.15 -15.30 -6.67
N ASN A 31 -17.62 -15.31 -7.92
CA ASN A 31 -16.85 -14.82 -9.06
C ASN A 31 -16.70 -13.29 -9.03
N THR A 32 -17.76 -12.56 -8.70
CA THR A 32 -17.73 -11.10 -8.53
C THR A 32 -16.81 -10.65 -7.40
N SER A 33 -16.81 -11.37 -6.27
CA SER A 33 -15.88 -11.09 -5.16
C SER A 33 -14.41 -11.29 -5.55
N ALA A 34 -14.10 -12.23 -6.43
CA ALA A 34 -12.74 -12.43 -6.92
C ALA A 34 -12.28 -11.23 -7.78
N MET A 35 -13.12 -10.76 -8.70
CA MET A 35 -12.79 -9.62 -9.57
C MET A 35 -12.65 -8.29 -8.80
N LEU A 36 -13.50 -8.06 -7.80
CA LEU A 36 -13.36 -6.90 -6.90
C LEU A 36 -12.08 -6.97 -6.06
N GLY A 37 -11.67 -8.17 -5.62
CA GLY A 37 -10.43 -8.38 -4.90
C GLY A 37 -9.18 -7.99 -5.69
N TYR A 38 -9.15 -8.26 -7.00
CA TYR A 38 -8.02 -7.87 -7.85
C TYR A 38 -7.88 -6.35 -7.96
N ASN A 39 -8.96 -5.63 -8.24
CA ASN A 39 -8.92 -4.17 -8.32
C ASN A 39 -8.49 -3.54 -6.99
N ILE A 40 -8.96 -4.08 -5.87
CA ILE A 40 -8.54 -3.64 -4.54
C ILE A 40 -7.04 -3.88 -4.32
N THR A 41 -6.53 -5.03 -4.75
CA THR A 41 -5.12 -5.39 -4.58
C THR A 41 -4.22 -4.48 -5.42
N GLU A 42 -4.56 -4.23 -6.69
CA GLU A 42 -3.79 -3.33 -7.56
C GLU A 42 -3.77 -1.89 -7.01
N ILE A 43 -4.93 -1.38 -6.57
CA ILE A 43 -5.02 -0.05 -5.97
C ILE A 43 -4.16 0.03 -4.70
N LYS A 44 -4.20 -1.02 -3.86
CA LYS A 44 -3.43 -1.07 -2.62
C LYS A 44 -1.92 -1.13 -2.88
N GLU A 45 -1.48 -1.86 -3.90
CA GLU A 45 -0.08 -1.87 -4.32
C GLU A 45 0.38 -0.49 -4.78
N ARG A 46 -0.39 0.21 -5.62
CA ARG A 46 -0.07 1.58 -6.04
C ARG A 46 0.04 2.54 -4.85
N ILE A 47 -0.88 2.46 -3.90
CA ILE A 47 -0.84 3.30 -2.68
C ILE A 47 0.44 3.03 -1.89
N ASN A 48 0.83 1.76 -1.74
CA ASN A 48 2.04 1.41 -1.02
C ASN A 48 3.28 1.96 -1.71
N THR A 49 3.43 1.78 -3.04
CA THR A 49 4.56 2.31 -3.80
C THR A 49 4.70 3.82 -3.64
N ILE A 50 3.61 4.56 -3.82
CA ILE A 50 3.61 6.03 -3.68
C ILE A 50 3.98 6.44 -2.24
N THR A 51 3.50 5.70 -1.25
CA THR A 51 3.79 5.97 0.17
C THR A 51 5.27 5.75 0.49
N GLU A 52 5.86 4.69 -0.05
CA GLU A 52 7.29 4.40 0.11
C GLU A 52 8.17 5.46 -0.57
N GLU A 53 7.83 5.85 -1.80
CA GLU A 53 8.51 6.94 -2.50
C GLU A 53 8.43 8.26 -1.72
N ASN A 54 7.25 8.60 -1.18
CA ASN A 54 7.08 9.82 -0.41
C ASN A 54 7.92 9.80 0.88
N LYS A 55 7.96 8.68 1.60
CA LYS A 55 8.83 8.50 2.77
C LYS A 55 10.30 8.69 2.41
N TYR A 56 10.75 8.08 1.32
CA TYR A 56 12.12 8.21 0.85
C TYR A 56 12.50 9.65 0.51
N LEU A 57 11.63 10.35 -0.23
CA LEU A 57 11.83 11.76 -0.58
C LEU A 57 11.84 12.66 0.65
N THR A 58 10.95 12.39 1.61
CA THR A 58 10.91 13.13 2.88
C THR A 58 12.22 13.01 3.65
N ILE A 59 12.78 11.80 3.75
CA ILE A 59 14.10 11.57 4.37
C ILE A 59 15.19 12.37 3.66
N LYS A 60 15.24 12.31 2.32
CA LYS A 60 16.21 13.11 1.53
C LYS A 60 16.10 14.60 1.81
N ILE A 61 14.88 15.14 1.89
CA ILE A 61 14.65 16.56 2.20
C ILE A 61 15.16 16.89 3.61
N MET A 62 14.92 15.99 4.58
CA MET A 62 15.40 16.18 5.95
C MET A 62 16.93 16.18 6.02
N ASP A 63 17.61 15.28 5.30
CA ASP A 63 19.07 15.23 5.25
C ASP A 63 19.67 16.52 4.69
N ILE A 64 19.11 17.01 3.57
CA ILE A 64 19.55 18.28 2.97
C ILE A 64 19.29 19.45 3.92
N LYS A 65 18.13 19.50 4.56
CA LYS A 65 17.80 20.54 5.53
C LYS A 65 18.71 20.48 6.76
N ALA A 66 19.05 19.29 7.23
CA ALA A 66 19.96 19.09 8.36
C ALA A 66 21.36 19.65 8.03
N LEU A 67 21.87 19.41 6.82
CA LEU A 67 23.12 19.97 6.36
C LEU A 67 23.08 21.50 6.28
N ASN A 68 22.03 22.06 5.68
CA ASN A 68 21.85 23.52 5.60
C ASN A 68 21.73 24.16 6.99
N ASN A 69 21.00 23.51 7.92
CA ASN A 69 20.89 23.97 9.30
C ASN A 69 22.25 23.92 10.01
N LEU A 70 23.04 22.87 9.79
CA LEU A 70 24.40 22.76 10.33
C LEU A 70 25.29 23.89 9.83
N GLU A 71 25.26 24.17 8.53
CA GLU A 71 26.03 25.26 7.93
C GLU A 71 25.60 26.62 8.46
N GLU A 72 24.29 26.84 8.62
CA GLU A 72 23.76 28.07 9.19
C GLU A 72 24.21 28.27 10.65
N ILE A 73 24.15 27.23 11.47
CA ILE A 73 24.63 27.27 12.86
C ILE A 73 26.14 27.54 12.89
N ALA A 74 26.93 26.82 12.09
CA ALA A 74 28.38 26.96 12.01
C ALA A 74 28.77 28.41 11.64
N LYS A 75 28.17 28.98 10.59
CA LYS A 75 28.51 30.32 10.12
C LYS A 75 27.93 31.42 11.01
N LYS A 76 26.64 31.35 11.35
CA LYS A 76 25.94 32.46 12.01
C LYS A 76 26.07 32.46 13.53
N LYS A 77 26.00 31.29 14.17
CA LYS A 77 26.05 31.20 15.63
C LYS A 77 27.47 31.00 16.15
N LEU A 78 28.26 30.18 15.47
CA LEU A 78 29.63 29.86 15.91
C LEU A 78 30.70 30.70 15.21
N GLY A 79 30.35 31.50 14.20
CA GLY A 79 31.29 32.34 13.46
C GLY A 79 32.36 31.54 12.70
N LEU A 80 32.13 30.25 12.46
CA LEU A 80 33.08 29.38 11.79
C LEU A 80 33.19 29.76 10.31
N ILE A 81 34.42 29.88 9.84
CA ILE A 81 34.77 30.10 8.45
C ILE A 81 35.32 28.81 7.85
N ALA A 82 35.07 28.57 6.57
CA ALA A 82 35.63 27.42 5.89
C ALA A 82 37.17 27.51 5.92
N PRO A 83 37.87 26.44 6.34
CA PRO A 83 39.33 26.44 6.42
C PRO A 83 39.93 26.63 5.02
N LYS A 84 41.04 27.36 4.93
CA LYS A 84 41.80 27.48 3.67
C LYS A 84 42.71 26.26 3.52
N ALA A 85 43.13 25.97 2.29
CA ALA A 85 44.04 24.85 2.01
C ALA A 85 45.36 24.91 2.81
N THR A 86 45.77 26.12 3.21
CA THR A 86 46.95 26.37 4.06
C THR A 86 46.76 25.99 5.53
N ASP A 87 45.51 25.86 5.98
CA ASP A 87 45.16 25.65 7.39
C ASP A 87 45.02 24.15 7.71
N ILE A 88 45.19 23.27 6.71
CA ILE A 88 45.03 21.82 6.81
C ILE A 88 46.40 21.19 7.03
N VAL A 89 46.61 20.56 8.18
CA VAL A 89 47.81 19.76 8.48
C VAL A 89 47.45 18.28 8.45
N ILE A 90 48.04 17.53 7.53
CA ILE A 90 47.88 16.08 7.44
C ILE A 90 48.94 15.43 8.32
N ILE A 91 48.51 14.70 9.34
CA ILE A 91 49.39 13.96 10.23
C ILE A 91 49.47 12.53 9.70
N GLU A 92 50.62 12.13 9.17
CA GLU A 92 50.86 10.73 8.78
C GLU A 92 51.15 9.91 10.04
N GLU A 93 50.31 8.91 10.30
CA GLU A 93 50.50 7.96 11.40
C GLU A 93 51.68 7.06 11.06
N LYS A 94 52.78 7.24 11.79
CA LYS A 94 54.02 6.50 11.60
C LYS A 94 53.86 5.10 12.20
N ASN A 95 53.67 4.09 11.33
CA ASN A 95 53.86 2.67 11.68
C ASN A 95 55.31 2.39 12.08
#